data_AF-A0A7V2WV96-F1
#
_entry.id   AF-A0A7V2WV96-F1
#
_cell.length_a   1.000
_cell.length_b   1.000
_cell.length_c   1.000
_cell.angle_alpha   90.00
_cell.angle_beta   90.00
_cell.angle_gamma   90.00
#
_symmetry.space_group_name_H-M   'P 1'
#
loop_
_entity.id
_entity.type
_entity.pdbx_description
1 polymer ?
#
loop_
_entity_poly.entity_id
_entity_poly.type
_entity_poly.pdbx_seq_one_letter_code
_entity_poly.pdbx_strand_id
1 'polypeptide(L)'
;MQNIPTIKKLFNLRILFLIITILVLLLLALFPWKTATYMKQQAPDLLREQFSSRTKTAYYQALRQSNPSSDHILLLAQSITKNGMWQESTNLLEKKIDPTTLTQQQLRQYDLSIMRNHIGLYHASSSLVKDNRNLKINVLKQLQKLENYTNFSNSELQTLAEASADFGLLPLAVKYYYQLAKKNSTYRAQWYAEAGRWANQAADYARAADA
;
A
#
# COMPACT_ATOMS: atom_id res chain seq x y z
N MET A 1 -60.35 -25.76 59.19
CA MET A 1 -59.23 -24.82 59.39
C MET A 1 -57.96 -25.51 58.92
N GLN A 2 -57.36 -25.02 57.84
CA GLN A 2 -56.25 -25.67 57.13
C GLN A 2 -54.91 -25.39 57.85
N ASN A 3 -54.17 -26.46 58.15
CA ASN A 3 -52.77 -26.41 58.57
C ASN A 3 -51.90 -26.04 57.37
N ILE A 4 -51.05 -25.02 57.51
CA ILE A 4 -50.01 -24.66 56.55
C ILE A 4 -48.76 -25.49 56.88
N PRO A 5 -48.31 -26.42 56.03
CA PRO A 5 -47.02 -27.05 56.21
C PRO A 5 -45.87 -26.13 55.77
N THR A 6 -44.88 -26.08 56.65
CA THR A 6 -43.58 -25.44 56.55
C THR A 6 -42.79 -25.81 55.29
N ILE A 7 -42.24 -24.79 54.62
CA ILE A 7 -41.38 -24.90 53.43
C ILE A 7 -40.09 -25.67 53.81
N LYS A 8 -39.98 -26.92 53.38
CA LYS A 8 -38.75 -27.71 53.47
C LYS A 8 -37.71 -27.20 52.47
N LYS A 9 -36.49 -26.93 52.97
CA LYS A 9 -35.21 -26.73 52.26
C LYS A 9 -35.17 -27.42 50.89
N LEU A 10 -35.19 -26.63 49.82
CA LEU A 10 -35.21 -27.09 48.42
C LEU A 10 -33.85 -26.93 47.70
N PHE A 11 -32.75 -26.79 48.42
CA PHE A 11 -31.41 -26.80 47.81
C PHE A 11 -30.70 -28.10 48.12
N ASN A 12 -30.88 -29.09 47.24
CA ASN A 12 -30.07 -30.31 47.27
C ASN A 12 -28.67 -29.96 46.74
N LEU A 13 -27.76 -29.63 47.67
CA LEU A 13 -26.41 -29.17 47.38
C LEU A 13 -25.68 -30.09 46.38
N ARG A 14 -25.94 -31.40 46.43
CA ARG A 14 -25.36 -32.39 45.53
C ARG A 14 -25.80 -32.20 44.07
N ILE A 15 -27.06 -31.84 43.85
CA ILE A 15 -27.61 -31.57 42.51
C ILE A 15 -27.02 -30.26 41.96
N LEU A 16 -26.87 -29.24 42.81
CA LEU A 16 -26.25 -27.97 42.42
C LEU A 16 -24.79 -28.16 41.98
N PHE A 17 -24.01 -28.94 42.74
CA PHE A 17 -22.64 -29.27 42.35
C PHE A 17 -22.57 -30.02 41.02
N LEU A 18 -23.50 -30.94 40.77
CA LEU A 18 -23.54 -31.71 39.53
C LEU A 18 -23.85 -30.81 38.31
N ILE A 19 -24.79 -29.87 38.46
CA ILE A 19 -25.11 -28.89 37.41
C ILE A 19 -23.90 -28.00 37.12
N ILE A 20 -23.24 -27.45 38.15
CA ILE A 20 -22.05 -26.60 37.99
C ILE A 20 -20.93 -27.37 37.28
N THR A 21 -20.71 -28.63 37.66
CA THR A 21 -19.64 -29.45 37.09
C THR A 21 -19.89 -29.72 35.60
N ILE A 22 -21.13 -30.03 35.22
CA ILE A 22 -21.53 -30.20 33.82
C ILE A 22 -21.36 -28.88 33.06
N LEU A 23 -21.76 -27.75 33.65
CA LEU A 23 -21.66 -26.44 33.00
C LEU A 23 -20.20 -26.04 32.75
N VAL A 24 -19.30 -26.31 33.70
CA VAL A 24 -17.86 -26.07 33.57
C VAL A 24 -17.23 -26.98 32.53
N LEU A 25 -17.59 -28.28 32.50
CA LEU A 25 -17.15 -29.20 31.46
C LEU A 25 -17.63 -28.79 30.08
N LEU A 26 -18.88 -28.31 29.97
CA LEU A 26 -19.45 -27.80 28.72
C LEU A 26 -18.72 -26.52 28.27
N LEU A 27 -18.41 -25.61 29.20
CA LEU A 27 -17.62 -24.41 28.91
C LEU A 27 -16.21 -24.75 28.44
N LEU A 28 -15.54 -25.73 29.07
CA LEU A 28 -14.21 -26.19 28.66
C LEU A 28 -14.23 -26.91 27.31
N ALA A 29 -15.32 -27.62 26.99
CA ALA A 29 -15.51 -28.29 25.71
C ALA A 29 -15.82 -27.30 24.58
N LEU A 30 -16.66 -26.29 24.85
CA LEU A 30 -17.04 -25.26 23.87
C LEU A 30 -15.96 -24.21 23.64
N PHE A 31 -15.11 -23.96 24.64
CA PHE A 31 -14.02 -22.98 24.56
C PHE A 31 -12.67 -23.62 24.87
N PRO A 32 -12.10 -24.41 23.93
CA PRO A 32 -10.76 -24.95 24.11
C PRO A 32 -9.75 -23.80 24.20
N TRP A 33 -9.25 -23.54 25.41
CA TRP A 33 -8.30 -22.46 25.73
C TRP A 33 -6.95 -22.55 24.99
N LYS A 34 -6.72 -23.57 24.14
CA LYS A 34 -5.58 -23.67 23.24
C LYS A 34 -5.73 -22.93 21.90
N THR A 35 -6.78 -22.13 21.71
CA THR A 35 -7.03 -21.41 20.44
C THR A 35 -6.53 -19.96 20.40
N ALA A 36 -5.85 -19.47 21.44
CA ALA A 36 -5.29 -18.12 21.48
C ALA A 36 -4.19 -17.85 20.42
N THR A 37 -3.70 -18.88 19.74
CA THR A 37 -2.75 -18.76 18.63
C THR A 37 -3.42 -18.61 17.25
N TYR A 38 -4.71 -18.91 17.09
CA TYR A 38 -5.39 -18.84 15.79
C TYR A 38 -5.90 -17.43 15.45
N MET A 39 -6.16 -16.57 16.46
CA MET A 39 -6.62 -15.20 16.22
C MET A 39 -5.52 -14.21 15.79
N LYS A 40 -4.23 -14.56 15.92
CA LYS A 40 -3.13 -13.68 15.50
C LYS A 40 -2.78 -13.81 14.02
N GLN A 41 -3.13 -14.91 13.35
CA GLN A 41 -2.79 -15.16 11.94
C GLN A 41 -3.99 -15.09 10.99
N GLN A 42 -5.23 -15.35 11.45
CA GLN A 42 -6.41 -15.24 10.58
C GLN A 42 -6.86 -13.79 10.34
N ALA A 43 -6.68 -12.89 11.31
CA ALA A 43 -7.12 -11.50 11.15
C ALA A 43 -6.40 -10.76 10.00
N PRO A 44 -5.06 -10.85 9.83
CA PRO A 44 -4.37 -10.21 8.71
C PRO A 44 -4.86 -10.70 7.34
N ASP A 45 -5.04 -12.01 7.19
CA ASP A 45 -5.42 -12.60 5.89
C ASP A 45 -6.88 -12.33 5.56
N LEU A 46 -7.81 -12.46 6.52
CA LEU A 46 -9.22 -12.10 6.32
C LEU A 46 -9.41 -10.61 6.05
N LEU A 47 -8.66 -9.74 6.75
CA LEU A 47 -8.66 -8.31 6.47
C LEU A 47 -8.12 -8.06 5.06
N ARG A 48 -6.99 -8.66 4.69
CA ARG A 48 -6.39 -8.54 3.36
C ARG A 48 -7.33 -9.01 2.25
N GLU A 49 -8.02 -10.13 2.44
CA GLU A 49 -9.04 -10.64 1.51
C GLU A 49 -10.25 -9.70 1.41
N GLN A 50 -10.73 -9.17 2.53
CA GLN A 50 -11.84 -8.22 2.55
C GLN A 50 -11.47 -6.90 1.87
N PHE A 51 -10.27 -6.37 2.11
CA PHE A 51 -9.77 -5.18 1.44
C PHE A 51 -9.56 -5.40 -0.05
N SER A 52 -9.02 -6.55 -0.44
CA SER A 52 -8.88 -6.96 -1.85
C SER A 52 -10.25 -7.03 -2.55
N SER A 53 -11.23 -7.67 -1.92
CA SER A 53 -12.61 -7.79 -2.42
C SER A 53 -13.29 -6.42 -2.61
N ARG A 54 -13.17 -5.53 -1.62
CA ARG A 54 -13.72 -4.16 -1.70
C ARG A 54 -13.05 -3.35 -2.81
N THR A 55 -11.73 -3.41 -2.90
CA THR A 55 -10.95 -2.68 -3.91
C THR A 55 -11.30 -3.16 -5.32
N LYS A 56 -11.40 -4.48 -5.52
CA LYS A 56 -11.81 -5.08 -6.79
C LYS A 56 -13.24 -4.68 -7.18
N THR A 57 -14.15 -4.63 -6.21
CA THR A 57 -15.52 -4.15 -6.43
C THR A 57 -15.54 -2.68 -6.87
N ALA A 58 -14.83 -1.80 -6.16
CA ALA A 58 -14.72 -0.38 -6.49
C ALA A 58 -14.13 -0.17 -7.90
N TYR A 59 -13.10 -0.93 -8.27
CA TYR A 59 -12.53 -0.92 -9.62
C TYR A 59 -13.57 -1.22 -10.71
N TYR A 60 -14.33 -2.32 -10.58
CA TYR A 60 -15.34 -2.66 -11.60
C TYR A 60 -16.52 -1.68 -11.63
N GLN A 61 -16.89 -1.11 -10.48
CA GLN A 61 -17.90 -0.04 -10.43
C GLN A 61 -17.43 1.20 -11.18
N ALA A 62 -16.19 1.65 -10.93
CA ALA A 62 -15.61 2.80 -11.62
C ALA A 62 -15.51 2.58 -13.15
N LEU A 63 -15.18 1.35 -13.60
CA LEU A 63 -15.17 1.02 -15.02
C LEU A 63 -16.55 1.16 -15.70
N ARG A 64 -17.64 0.94 -14.97
CA ARG A 64 -19.01 1.05 -15.49
C ARG A 64 -19.58 2.47 -15.42
N GLN A 65 -19.00 3.32 -14.58
CA GLN A 65 -19.43 4.71 -14.47
C GLN A 65 -19.15 5.46 -15.78
N SER A 66 -20.15 6.17 -16.31
CA SER A 66 -20.06 6.87 -17.59
C SER A 66 -19.06 8.03 -17.52
N ASN A 67 -19.23 8.93 -16.56
CA ASN A 67 -18.42 10.15 -16.41
C ASN A 67 -17.93 10.31 -14.96
N PRO A 68 -17.00 9.48 -14.48
CA PRO A 68 -16.39 9.69 -13.18
C PRO A 68 -15.51 10.96 -13.19
N SER A 69 -15.40 11.65 -12.06
CA SER A 69 -14.45 12.77 -11.95
C SER A 69 -13.00 12.26 -11.95
N SER A 70 -12.09 13.02 -12.57
CA SER A 70 -10.67 12.65 -12.61
C SER A 70 -10.07 12.47 -11.22
N ASP A 71 -10.43 13.33 -10.26
CA ASP A 71 -9.96 13.21 -8.86
C ASP A 71 -10.39 11.88 -8.22
N HIS A 72 -11.64 11.47 -8.45
CA HIS A 72 -12.13 10.20 -7.94
C HIS A 72 -11.35 9.02 -8.52
N ILE A 73 -11.11 9.03 -9.83
CA ILE A 73 -10.35 7.98 -10.51
C ILE A 73 -8.90 7.95 -10.05
N LEU A 74 -8.24 9.10 -9.91
CA LEU A 74 -6.86 9.19 -9.44
C LEU A 74 -6.72 8.65 -8.00
N LEU A 75 -7.63 9.02 -7.10
CA LEU A 75 -7.62 8.51 -5.72
C LEU A 75 -7.87 7.00 -5.67
N LEU A 76 -8.83 6.50 -6.45
CA LEU A 76 -9.11 5.07 -6.53
C LEU A 76 -7.90 4.30 -7.09
N ALA A 77 -7.30 4.79 -8.18
CA ALA A 77 -6.10 4.20 -8.76
C ALA A 77 -4.95 4.12 -7.74
N GLN A 78 -4.71 5.18 -6.97
CA GLN A 78 -3.70 5.16 -5.89
C GLN A 78 -4.02 4.10 -4.82
N SER A 79 -5.29 3.93 -4.44
CA SER A 79 -5.70 2.88 -3.51
C SER A 79 -5.48 1.47 -4.09
N ILE A 80 -5.80 1.28 -5.37
CA ILE A 80 -5.59 0.02 -6.09
C ILE A 80 -4.08 -0.30 -6.16
N THR A 81 -3.25 0.68 -6.50
CA THR A 81 -1.77 0.57 -6.52
C THR A 81 -1.21 0.14 -5.17
N LYS A 82 -1.68 0.74 -4.06
CA LYS A 82 -1.25 0.39 -2.69
C LYS A 82 -1.56 -1.06 -2.32
N ASN A 83 -2.59 -1.65 -2.93
CA ASN A 83 -2.98 -3.05 -2.73
C ASN A 83 -2.24 -4.03 -3.68
N GLY A 84 -1.24 -3.55 -4.45
CA GLY A 84 -0.46 -4.38 -5.37
C GLY A 84 -1.18 -4.72 -6.68
N MET A 85 -2.34 -4.14 -6.93
CA MET A 85 -3.14 -4.36 -8.14
C MET A 85 -2.71 -3.40 -9.27
N TRP A 86 -1.42 -3.41 -9.59
CA TRP A 86 -0.80 -2.42 -10.46
C TRP A 86 -1.38 -2.41 -11.88
N GLN A 87 -1.69 -3.59 -12.44
CA GLN A 87 -2.27 -3.73 -13.77
C GLN A 87 -3.68 -3.12 -13.82
N GLU A 88 -4.51 -3.39 -12.82
CA GLU A 88 -5.86 -2.84 -12.71
C GLU A 88 -5.81 -1.32 -12.52
N SER A 89 -4.88 -0.81 -11.74
CA SER A 89 -4.68 0.63 -11.58
C SER A 89 -4.32 1.30 -12.92
N THR A 90 -3.39 0.73 -13.69
CA THR A 90 -3.04 1.24 -15.03
C THR A 90 -4.24 1.20 -15.97
N ASN A 91 -4.96 0.08 -16.03
CA ASN A 91 -6.15 -0.08 -16.88
C ASN A 91 -7.26 0.92 -16.52
N LEU A 92 -7.46 1.18 -15.23
CA LEU A 92 -8.44 2.17 -14.76
C LEU A 92 -8.05 3.58 -15.24
N LEU A 93 -6.79 3.96 -15.03
CA LEU A 93 -6.26 5.26 -15.43
C LEU A 93 -6.37 5.47 -16.94
N GLU A 94 -5.93 4.51 -17.75
CA GLU A 94 -5.95 4.61 -19.22
C GLU A 94 -7.36 4.65 -19.82
N LYS A 95 -8.34 3.97 -19.20
CA LYS A 95 -9.71 3.93 -19.72
C LYS A 95 -10.59 5.08 -19.28
N LYS A 96 -10.30 5.70 -18.13
CA LYS A 96 -11.20 6.68 -17.51
C LYS A 96 -10.65 8.08 -17.44
N ILE A 97 -9.38 8.27 -17.75
CA ILE A 97 -8.74 9.59 -17.75
C ILE A 97 -8.19 9.86 -19.14
N ASP A 98 -8.60 10.97 -19.72
CA ASP A 98 -7.90 11.61 -20.84
C ASP A 98 -6.87 12.60 -20.26
N PRO A 99 -5.55 12.33 -20.36
CA PRO A 99 -4.52 13.19 -19.80
C PRO A 99 -4.53 14.62 -20.35
N THR A 100 -5.08 14.85 -21.55
CA THR A 100 -5.12 16.18 -22.18
C THR A 100 -6.10 17.14 -21.49
N THR A 101 -7.03 16.59 -20.70
CA THR A 101 -8.07 17.34 -19.98
C THR A 101 -7.68 17.66 -18.53
N LEU A 102 -6.54 17.13 -18.06
CA LEU A 102 -6.13 17.26 -16.67
C LEU A 102 -5.49 18.62 -16.37
N THR A 103 -5.71 19.10 -15.15
CA THR A 103 -4.87 20.17 -14.59
C THR A 103 -3.44 19.69 -14.41
N GLN A 104 -2.47 20.60 -14.34
CA GLN A 104 -1.05 20.27 -14.14
C GLN A 104 -0.80 19.41 -12.88
N GLN A 105 -1.54 19.68 -11.79
CA GLN A 105 -1.45 18.88 -10.58
C GLN A 105 -1.98 17.46 -10.78
N GLN A 106 -3.13 17.30 -11.42
CA GLN A 106 -3.72 15.98 -11.72
C GLN A 106 -2.85 15.20 -12.69
N LEU A 107 -2.30 15.85 -13.71
CA LEU A 107 -1.41 15.22 -14.69
C LEU A 107 -0.14 14.69 -14.01
N ARG A 108 0.45 15.43 -13.07
CA ARG A 108 1.56 14.94 -12.26
C ARG A 108 1.17 13.73 -11.41
N GLN A 109 -0.01 13.75 -10.78
CA GLN A 109 -0.50 12.62 -9.99
C GLN A 109 -0.77 11.37 -10.85
N TYR A 110 -1.34 11.57 -12.04
CA TYR A 110 -1.52 10.54 -13.05
C TYR A 110 -0.17 9.90 -13.39
N ASP A 111 0.81 10.73 -13.75
CA ASP A 111 2.13 10.28 -14.17
C ASP A 111 2.92 9.57 -13.06
N LEU A 112 2.81 10.04 -11.81
CA LEU A 112 3.38 9.36 -10.65
C LEU A 112 2.70 8.01 -10.39
N SER A 113 1.39 7.90 -10.64
CA SER A 113 0.64 6.65 -10.45
C SER A 113 1.04 5.61 -11.51
N ILE A 114 1.13 6.03 -12.78
CA ILE A 114 1.63 5.17 -13.87
C ILE A 114 3.06 4.69 -13.58
N MET A 115 3.94 5.58 -13.11
CA MET A 115 5.31 5.21 -12.73
C MET A 115 5.33 4.13 -11.65
N ARG A 116 4.60 4.34 -10.55
CA ARG A 116 4.52 3.37 -9.44
C ARG A 116 3.96 2.02 -9.89
N ASN A 117 2.96 2.02 -10.77
CA ASN A 117 2.42 0.79 -11.34
C ASN A 117 3.45 0.06 -12.19
N HIS A 118 4.18 0.75 -13.07
CA HIS A 118 5.23 0.11 -13.88
C HIS A 118 6.35 -0.48 -13.03
N ILE A 119 6.77 0.20 -11.96
CA ILE A 119 7.76 -0.32 -11.00
C ILE A 119 7.21 -1.57 -10.31
N GLY A 120 5.98 -1.53 -9.81
CA GLY A 120 5.33 -2.67 -9.18
C GLY A 120 5.25 -3.89 -10.11
N LEU A 121 4.80 -3.68 -11.34
CA LEU A 121 4.75 -4.72 -12.37
C LEU A 121 6.15 -5.26 -12.70
N TYR A 122 7.16 -4.38 -12.83
CA TYR A 122 8.55 -4.77 -13.10
C TYR A 122 9.05 -5.75 -12.03
N HIS A 123 8.89 -5.41 -10.75
CA HIS A 123 9.35 -6.27 -9.65
C HIS A 123 8.52 -7.56 -9.49
N ALA A 124 7.24 -7.55 -9.87
CA ALA A 124 6.40 -8.75 -9.83
C ALA A 124 6.62 -9.70 -11.02
N SER A 125 7.14 -9.20 -12.15
CA SER A 125 7.29 -9.95 -13.41
C SER A 125 8.51 -10.90 -13.47
N SER A 126 9.05 -11.33 -12.32
CA SER A 126 10.37 -11.98 -12.18
C SER A 126 10.58 -13.28 -12.98
N SER A 127 9.56 -13.81 -13.66
CA SER A 127 9.60 -15.05 -14.44
C SER A 127 9.64 -14.89 -15.98
N LEU A 128 9.37 -13.71 -16.55
CA LEU A 128 9.29 -13.52 -18.02
C LEU A 128 10.23 -12.41 -18.53
N VAL A 129 11.39 -12.82 -19.06
CA VAL A 129 12.51 -11.93 -19.47
C VAL A 129 12.09 -10.85 -20.49
N LYS A 130 11.20 -11.17 -21.43
CA LYS A 130 10.78 -10.23 -22.49
C LYS A 130 9.86 -9.13 -21.96
N ASP A 131 8.93 -9.47 -21.08
CA ASP A 131 8.00 -8.52 -20.46
C ASP A 131 8.75 -7.60 -19.50
N ASN A 132 9.72 -8.15 -18.77
CA ASN A 132 10.57 -7.40 -17.86
C ASN A 132 11.39 -6.29 -18.56
N ARG A 133 11.93 -6.56 -19.76
CA ARG A 133 12.64 -5.52 -20.55
C ARG A 133 11.72 -4.37 -20.96
N ASN A 134 10.51 -4.68 -21.42
CA ASN A 134 9.54 -3.64 -21.80
C ASN A 134 9.09 -2.83 -20.59
N LEU A 135 8.85 -3.49 -19.45
CA LEU A 135 8.52 -2.82 -18.19
C LEU A 135 9.65 -1.89 -17.75
N LYS A 136 10.92 -2.33 -17.83
CA LYS A 136 12.07 -1.45 -17.56
C LYS A 136 12.07 -0.22 -18.44
N ILE A 137 11.87 -0.38 -19.75
CA ILE A 137 11.80 0.74 -20.70
C ILE A 137 10.66 1.71 -20.33
N ASN A 138 9.49 1.18 -19.95
CA ASN A 138 8.35 1.99 -19.54
C ASN A 138 8.63 2.79 -18.26
N VAL A 139 9.31 2.19 -17.27
CA VAL A 139 9.75 2.92 -16.06
C VAL A 139 10.73 4.04 -16.45
N LEU A 140 11.75 3.75 -17.26
CA LEU A 140 12.74 4.75 -17.68
C LEU A 140 12.09 5.94 -18.40
N LYS A 141 11.21 5.68 -19.36
CA LYS A 141 10.45 6.73 -20.07
C LYS A 141 9.62 7.57 -19.10
N GLN A 142 8.98 6.93 -18.14
CA GLN A 142 8.13 7.63 -17.19
C GLN A 142 8.94 8.48 -16.20
N LEU A 143 10.10 8.00 -15.74
CA LEU A 143 11.00 8.77 -14.88
C LEU A 143 11.56 10.00 -15.61
N GLN A 144 11.94 9.85 -16.89
CA GLN A 144 12.35 10.97 -17.74
C GLN A 144 11.21 11.97 -17.97
N LYS A 145 9.97 11.49 -18.20
CA LYS A 145 8.80 12.37 -18.30
C LYS A 145 8.61 13.16 -17.01
N LEU A 146 8.78 12.51 -15.86
CA LEU A 146 8.57 13.10 -14.55
C LEU A 146 9.62 14.18 -14.20
N GLU A 147 10.78 14.17 -14.86
CA GLU A 147 11.81 15.19 -14.69
C GLU A 147 11.33 16.62 -14.98
N ASN A 148 10.36 16.76 -15.89
CA ASN A 148 9.82 18.06 -16.31
C ASN A 148 8.90 18.71 -15.28
N TYR A 149 8.44 17.96 -14.27
CA TYR A 149 7.59 18.53 -13.22
C TYR A 149 8.44 19.18 -12.13
N THR A 150 7.88 20.24 -11.56
CA THR A 150 8.40 20.91 -10.37
C THR A 150 7.45 20.68 -9.18
N ASN A 151 7.93 21.01 -7.98
CA ASN A 151 7.12 21.02 -6.74
C ASN A 151 6.62 19.66 -6.24
N PHE A 152 7.49 18.64 -6.27
CA PHE A 152 7.23 17.37 -5.60
C PHE A 152 7.27 17.51 -4.07
N SER A 153 6.42 16.75 -3.37
CA SER A 153 6.51 16.56 -1.91
C SER A 153 7.78 15.80 -1.52
N ASN A 154 8.15 15.82 -0.23
CA ASN A 154 9.34 15.11 0.24
C ASN A 154 9.26 13.60 -0.06
N SER A 155 8.08 13.00 0.13
CA SER A 155 7.87 11.58 -0.16
C SER A 155 7.96 11.29 -1.66
N GLU A 156 7.41 12.15 -2.52
CA GLU A 156 7.53 11.98 -3.98
C GLU A 156 8.96 12.13 -4.45
N LEU A 157 9.71 13.14 -3.95
CA LEU A 157 11.12 13.31 -4.25
C LEU A 157 11.94 12.09 -3.85
N GLN A 158 11.70 11.53 -2.67
CA GLN A 158 12.36 10.32 -2.22
C GLN A 158 12.05 9.13 -3.15
N THR A 159 10.77 8.88 -3.45
CA THR A 159 10.38 7.80 -4.38
C THR A 159 11.03 7.97 -5.76
N LEU A 160 11.07 9.19 -6.28
CA LEU A 160 11.69 9.48 -7.58
C LEU A 160 13.20 9.29 -7.55
N ALA A 161 13.87 9.68 -6.47
CA ALA A 161 15.30 9.52 -6.29
C ALA A 161 15.70 8.04 -6.25
N GLU A 162 15.02 7.26 -5.40
CA GLU A 162 15.21 5.82 -5.26
C GLU A 162 14.92 5.08 -6.57
N ALA A 163 13.77 5.33 -7.19
CA ALA A 163 13.45 4.72 -8.48
C ALA A 163 14.43 5.09 -9.59
N SER A 164 14.92 6.34 -9.61
CA SER A 164 15.93 6.74 -10.59
C SER A 164 17.26 6.01 -10.36
N ALA A 165 17.65 5.80 -9.11
CA ALA A 165 18.86 5.05 -8.77
C ALA A 165 18.71 3.56 -9.15
N ASP A 166 17.61 2.92 -8.74
CA ASP A 166 17.33 1.50 -8.99
C ASP A 166 17.31 1.15 -10.48
N PHE A 167 16.82 2.08 -11.31
CA PHE A 167 16.73 1.90 -12.76
C PHE A 167 17.96 2.45 -13.51
N GLY A 168 18.95 3.00 -12.81
CA GLY A 168 20.24 3.44 -13.36
C GLY A 168 20.25 4.84 -13.98
N LEU A 169 19.22 5.66 -13.76
CA LEU A 169 19.19 7.07 -14.13
C LEU A 169 19.90 7.92 -13.07
N LEU A 170 21.20 7.68 -12.87
CA LEU A 170 21.97 8.25 -11.77
C LEU A 170 21.96 9.80 -11.73
N PRO A 171 22.12 10.54 -12.85
CA PRO A 171 22.05 12.01 -12.81
C PRO A 171 20.69 12.52 -12.30
N LEU A 172 19.61 11.79 -12.61
CA LEU A 172 18.27 12.13 -12.16
C LEU A 172 18.08 11.80 -10.68
N ALA A 173 18.63 10.67 -10.20
CA ALA A 173 18.65 10.33 -8.78
C ALA A 173 19.37 11.41 -7.96
N VAL A 174 20.57 11.81 -8.39
CA VAL A 174 21.36 12.89 -7.79
C VAL A 174 20.52 14.17 -7.71
N LYS A 175 19.89 14.59 -8.81
CA LYS A 175 19.03 15.77 -8.87
C LYS A 175 17.92 15.73 -7.82
N TYR A 176 17.20 14.60 -7.68
CA TYR A 176 16.11 14.48 -6.71
C TYR A 176 16.60 14.44 -5.26
N TYR A 177 17.70 13.74 -4.95
CA TYR A 177 18.29 13.76 -3.60
C TYR A 177 18.77 15.17 -3.22
N TYR A 178 19.36 15.92 -4.14
CA TYR A 178 19.71 17.33 -3.94
C TYR A 178 18.48 18.20 -3.63
N GLN A 179 17.38 18.01 -4.37
CA GLN A 179 16.13 18.72 -4.10
C GLN A 179 15.56 18.35 -2.71
N LEU A 180 15.65 17.08 -2.33
CA LEU A 180 15.22 16.58 -1.03
C LEU A 180 16.05 17.19 0.10
N ALA A 181 17.38 17.27 -0.05
CA ALA A 181 18.30 17.90 0.91
C ALA A 181 18.00 19.39 1.12
N LYS A 182 17.69 20.10 0.03
CA LYS A 182 17.32 21.52 0.08
C LYS A 182 15.98 21.72 0.80
N LYS A 183 14.99 20.86 0.52
CA LYS A 183 13.63 21.00 1.04
C LYS A 183 13.44 20.48 2.46
N ASN A 184 14.13 19.40 2.85
CA ASN A 184 13.99 18.75 4.15
C ASN A 184 15.24 19.00 5.02
N SER A 185 15.18 20.04 5.87
CA SER A 185 16.31 20.43 6.74
C SER A 185 16.67 19.38 7.79
N THR A 186 15.72 18.56 8.23
CA THR A 186 15.94 17.56 9.30
C THR A 186 16.92 16.47 8.88
N TYR A 187 16.86 16.04 7.63
CA TYR A 187 17.70 14.95 7.09
C TYR A 187 18.63 15.44 5.98
N ARG A 188 18.93 16.75 5.95
CA ARG A 188 19.69 17.39 4.88
C ARG A 188 21.03 16.71 4.61
N ALA A 189 21.82 16.44 5.65
CA ALA A 189 23.13 15.82 5.52
C ALA A 189 23.03 14.40 4.93
N GLN A 190 22.04 13.61 5.35
CA GLN A 190 21.78 12.28 4.79
C GLN A 190 21.46 12.37 3.29
N TRP A 191 20.59 13.30 2.89
CA TRP A 191 20.21 13.44 1.49
C TRP A 191 21.32 13.97 0.60
N TYR A 192 22.18 14.85 1.11
CA TYR A 192 23.39 15.22 0.39
C TYR A 192 24.36 14.05 0.27
N ALA A 193 24.58 13.26 1.33
CA ALA A 193 25.42 12.08 1.26
C ALA A 193 24.92 11.05 0.22
N GLU A 194 23.60 10.83 0.14
CA GLU A 194 22.97 10.04 -0.92
C GLU A 194 23.25 10.62 -2.30
N ALA A 195 23.05 11.94 -2.48
CA ALA A 195 23.35 12.61 -3.75
C ALA A 195 24.83 12.47 -4.14
N GLY A 196 25.75 12.66 -3.20
CA GLY A 196 27.19 12.50 -3.40
C GLY A 196 27.58 11.07 -3.75
N ARG A 197 26.96 10.06 -3.11
CA ARG A 197 27.17 8.64 -3.46
C ARG A 197 26.79 8.37 -4.91
N TRP A 198 25.60 8.78 -5.33
CA TRP A 198 25.13 8.55 -6.70
C TRP A 198 25.87 9.39 -7.73
N ALA A 199 26.34 10.59 -7.38
CA ALA A 199 27.17 11.42 -8.23
C ALA A 199 28.54 10.77 -8.47
N ASN A 200 29.18 10.25 -7.41
CA ASN A 200 30.40 9.46 -7.53
C ASN A 200 30.22 8.23 -8.43
N GLN A 201 29.11 7.50 -8.25
CA GLN A 201 28.79 6.34 -9.11
C GLN A 201 28.53 6.72 -10.57
N ALA A 202 28.04 7.94 -10.82
CA ALA A 202 27.87 8.50 -12.16
C ALA A 202 29.16 9.10 -12.74
N ALA A 203 30.29 9.07 -12.01
CA ALA A 203 31.54 9.77 -12.33
C ALA A 203 31.38 11.31 -12.45
N ASP A 204 30.37 11.88 -11.81
CA ASP A 204 30.14 13.33 -11.70
C ASP A 204 30.81 13.87 -10.42
N TYR A 205 32.14 13.90 -10.43
CA TYR A 205 32.94 14.24 -9.25
C TYR A 205 32.73 15.66 -8.74
N ALA A 206 32.38 16.60 -9.64
CA ALA A 206 32.07 17.98 -9.25
C ALA A 206 30.83 18.01 -8.34
N ARG A 207 29.72 17.37 -8.77
CA ARG A 207 28.53 17.28 -7.93
C ARG A 207 28.70 16.37 -6.72
N ALA A 208 29.66 15.44 -6.75
CA ALA A 208 29.97 14.63 -5.58
C ALA A 208 30.69 15.43 -4.49
N ALA A 209 31.55 16.38 -4.89
CA ALA A 209 32.25 17.26 -3.96
C ALA A 209 31.35 18.35 -3.35
N ASP A 210 30.31 18.78 -4.09
CA ASP A 210 29.34 19.79 -3.65
C ASP A 210 28.26 19.26 -2.67
N ALA A 211 28.23 17.93 -2.45
CA ALA A 211 27.25 17.23 -1.61
C ALA A 211 27.80 17.03 -0.19
#